data_AF-M0LRR4-F1
#
_entry.id   AF-M0LRR4-F1
#
_cell.length_a   1.000
_cell.length_b   1.000
_cell.length_c   1.000
_cell.angle_alpha   90.00
_cell.angle_beta   90.00
_cell.angle_gamma   90.00
#
_symmetry.space_group_name_H-M   'P 1'
#
loop_
_entity.id
_entity.type
_entity.pdbx_description
1 polymer ?
#
loop_
_entity_poly.entity_id
_entity_poly.type
_entity_poly.pdbx_seq_one_letter_code
_entity_poly.pdbx_strand_id
1 'polypeptide(L)'
;MRRHAVQTIFVCLVVVLAGCTGLGGLGGSGDDGTPTASNAGSGGDGGSEPATSGGGNATAADSGSSSGSGTDSSGDADTAAASGSSGSSSSSNAGGESDSSGDSESGPSNDGSLDAEEEWFNLSKPGRYVFEIESAEEGTGRMAFEVTDVENGRATVTTSYKLGGDSAESTVTGPVGEVESQLVTSPIYGYLVAIQLGGIGAGAVGGEDLAVGDRFSQQSAEGSMEIEVTGTESYAGVDCYVVETRINGTLTQEVCTQQAFSSAPYVAIYDENGSLDQRVELVEYERD
;
A
#
# COMPACT_ATOMS: atom_id res chain seq x y z
N MET A 1 -9.43 16.87 -19.09
CA MET A 1 -8.25 16.16 -19.65
C MET A 1 -6.91 16.46 -18.97
N ARG A 2 -6.59 17.67 -18.46
CA ARG A 2 -5.31 17.91 -17.75
C ARG A 2 -5.32 17.61 -16.23
N ARG A 3 -6.49 17.36 -15.63
CA ARG A 3 -6.64 17.14 -14.17
C ARG A 3 -6.59 15.67 -13.74
N HIS A 4 -7.03 14.72 -14.57
CA HIS A 4 -6.76 13.29 -14.32
C HIS A 4 -5.26 12.99 -14.21
N ALA A 5 -4.42 13.71 -14.95
CA ALA A 5 -2.96 13.60 -14.80
C ALA A 5 -2.48 14.03 -13.40
N VAL A 6 -3.14 14.97 -12.73
CA VAL A 6 -2.77 15.45 -11.39
C VAL A 6 -3.18 14.44 -10.33
N GLN A 7 -4.38 13.85 -10.44
CA GLN A 7 -4.88 12.83 -9.52
C GLN A 7 -4.05 11.53 -9.61
N THR A 8 -3.70 11.08 -10.82
CA THR A 8 -2.79 9.93 -11.02
C THR A 8 -1.40 10.21 -10.43
N ILE A 9 -0.90 11.44 -10.52
CA ILE A 9 0.38 11.82 -9.91
C ILE A 9 0.30 11.75 -8.38
N PHE A 10 -0.78 12.20 -7.75
CA PHE A 10 -0.91 12.20 -6.29
C PHE A 10 -0.94 10.77 -5.72
N VAL A 11 -1.70 9.86 -6.35
CA VAL A 11 -1.74 8.43 -5.97
C VAL A 11 -0.37 7.77 -6.19
N CYS A 12 0.31 8.03 -7.32
CA CYS A 12 1.67 7.53 -7.53
C CYS A 12 2.67 8.08 -6.51
N LEU A 13 2.51 9.32 -6.05
CA LEU A 13 3.43 9.96 -5.11
C LEU A 13 3.28 9.35 -3.71
N VAL A 14 2.06 9.03 -3.28
CA VAL A 14 1.80 8.29 -2.03
C VAL A 14 2.41 6.88 -2.08
N VAL A 15 2.29 6.18 -3.21
CA VAL A 15 2.89 4.83 -3.39
C VAL A 15 4.43 4.86 -3.43
N VAL A 16 5.02 5.88 -4.04
CA VAL A 16 6.50 6.03 -4.09
C VAL A 16 7.07 6.44 -2.73
N LEU A 17 6.37 7.29 -1.97
CA LEU A 17 6.81 7.67 -0.62
C LEU A 17 6.76 6.51 0.38
N ALA A 18 5.75 5.63 0.27
CA ALA A 18 5.67 4.41 1.09
C ALA A 18 6.74 3.34 0.71
N GLY A 19 7.28 3.39 -0.51
CA GLY A 19 8.22 2.38 -1.03
C GLY A 19 9.71 2.70 -0.91
N CYS A 20 10.10 3.88 -0.43
CA CYS A 20 11.52 4.31 -0.47
C CYS A 20 12.31 4.21 0.86
N THR A 21 11.70 3.77 1.96
CA THR A 21 12.44 3.53 3.22
C THR A 21 12.72 2.04 3.41
N GLY A 22 13.53 1.42 2.55
CA GLY A 22 13.76 -0.02 2.68
C GLY A 22 14.75 -0.69 1.73
N LEU A 23 15.85 -0.06 1.33
CA LEU A 23 16.96 -0.81 0.72
C LEU A 23 18.32 -0.11 0.91
N GLY A 24 18.73 -0.01 2.17
CA GLY A 24 20.11 0.29 2.55
C GLY A 24 20.68 -0.85 3.37
N GLY A 25 21.54 -1.69 2.78
CA GLY A 25 22.30 -2.67 3.55
C GLY A 25 23.12 -3.68 2.73
N LEU A 26 24.45 -3.59 2.90
CA LEU A 26 25.49 -4.63 2.69
C LEU A 26 25.95 -4.79 1.22
N GLY A 27 27.18 -4.45 0.81
CA GLY A 27 28.45 -4.59 1.51
C GLY A 27 28.97 -6.03 1.34
N GLY A 28 29.75 -6.29 0.27
CA GLY A 28 30.33 -7.60 0.00
C GLY A 28 31.44 -7.54 -1.04
N SER A 29 32.68 -7.48 -0.57
CA SER A 29 33.92 -7.56 -1.34
C SER A 29 34.15 -8.94 -1.94
N GLY A 30 34.74 -8.97 -3.14
CA GLY A 30 35.70 -9.98 -3.62
C GLY A 30 35.15 -11.37 -3.98
N ASP A 31 35.33 -11.79 -5.24
CA ASP A 31 36.34 -12.80 -5.56
C ASP A 31 36.46 -12.99 -7.10
N ASP A 32 37.71 -13.00 -7.55
CA ASP A 32 38.14 -13.35 -8.90
C ASP A 32 38.10 -14.87 -9.07
N GLY A 33 37.26 -15.37 -9.98
CA GLY A 33 37.10 -16.81 -10.20
C GLY A 33 36.70 -17.19 -11.62
N THR A 34 37.62 -17.02 -12.58
CA THR A 34 37.65 -17.87 -13.79
C THR A 34 38.41 -19.14 -13.38
N PRO A 35 37.94 -20.40 -13.60
CA PRO A 35 37.67 -20.92 -14.95
C PRO A 35 36.59 -22.04 -15.05
N THR A 36 36.25 -22.39 -16.30
CA THR A 36 36.27 -23.77 -16.86
C THR A 36 35.08 -24.05 -17.78
N ALA A 37 35.44 -24.37 -19.03
CA ALA A 37 34.58 -24.81 -20.10
C ALA A 37 33.99 -26.21 -19.88
N SER A 38 32.79 -26.47 -20.43
CA SER A 38 32.35 -27.79 -20.93
C SER A 38 31.12 -27.66 -21.83
N ASN A 39 31.38 -27.51 -23.12
CA ASN A 39 30.82 -28.22 -24.28
C ASN A 39 29.42 -28.91 -24.24
N ALA A 40 28.62 -28.65 -25.28
CA ALA A 40 27.66 -29.49 -26.04
C ALA A 40 26.39 -28.67 -26.38
N GLY A 41 25.86 -28.52 -27.59
CA GLY A 41 26.06 -29.12 -28.91
C GLY A 41 24.78 -28.86 -29.74
N SER A 42 24.87 -29.07 -31.06
CA SER A 42 23.80 -28.99 -32.09
C SER A 42 23.30 -27.58 -32.45
N GLY A 43 23.30 -27.11 -33.70
CA GLY A 43 23.48 -27.75 -35.01
C GLY A 43 22.53 -27.07 -35.99
N GLY A 44 22.99 -26.72 -37.19
CA GLY A 44 22.11 -26.26 -38.28
C GLY A 44 22.69 -25.19 -39.17
N ASP A 45 23.56 -25.60 -40.09
CA ASP A 45 23.97 -24.81 -41.26
C ASP A 45 22.96 -24.95 -42.40
N GLY A 46 22.82 -23.87 -43.18
CA GLY A 46 22.28 -23.87 -44.54
C GLY A 46 21.09 -22.93 -44.69
N GLY A 47 21.14 -21.82 -45.42
CA GLY A 47 22.06 -21.39 -46.46
C GLY A 47 21.23 -20.71 -47.55
N SER A 48 21.78 -19.62 -48.08
CA SER A 48 21.42 -18.96 -49.35
C SER A 48 20.32 -17.87 -49.36
N GLU A 49 20.81 -16.65 -49.16
CA GLU A 49 20.59 -15.42 -49.96
C GLU A 49 20.28 -15.66 -51.47
N PRO A 50 19.71 -14.70 -52.26
CA PRO A 50 20.04 -13.27 -52.20
C PRO A 50 18.98 -12.19 -52.57
N ALA A 51 19.37 -10.96 -52.19
CA ALA A 51 19.21 -9.67 -52.86
C ALA A 51 17.80 -9.10 -53.12
N THR A 52 17.50 -7.97 -52.45
CA THR A 52 17.13 -6.77 -53.19
C THR A 52 17.54 -5.48 -52.48
N SER A 53 18.07 -4.59 -53.31
CA SER A 53 18.72 -3.30 -53.09
C SER A 53 17.77 -2.14 -52.74
N GLY A 54 18.31 -1.13 -52.05
CA GLY A 54 17.85 0.27 -52.14
C GLY A 54 17.83 0.94 -50.77
N GLY A 55 18.89 1.64 -50.37
CA GLY A 55 19.01 3.10 -50.55
C GLY A 55 18.46 3.80 -49.30
N GLY A 56 19.26 4.24 -48.33
CA GLY A 56 20.34 5.20 -48.46
C GLY A 56 19.83 6.56 -47.99
N ASN A 57 20.15 6.96 -46.75
CA ASN A 57 20.44 8.35 -46.45
C ASN A 57 21.28 8.46 -45.17
N ALA A 58 22.47 9.02 -45.33
CA ALA A 58 23.41 9.31 -44.27
C ALA A 58 23.03 10.61 -43.57
N THR A 59 23.16 10.65 -42.24
CA THR A 59 23.52 11.91 -41.57
C THR A 59 24.56 11.63 -40.49
N ALA A 60 25.66 12.35 -40.60
CA ALA A 60 26.89 12.31 -39.83
C ALA A 60 26.64 12.60 -38.33
N ALA A 61 27.28 11.85 -37.43
CA ALA A 61 28.47 12.26 -36.68
C ALA A 61 28.28 13.52 -35.82
N ASP A 62 28.27 13.33 -34.50
CA ASP A 62 29.08 14.19 -33.64
C ASP A 62 29.59 13.39 -32.44
N SER A 63 30.86 13.66 -32.16
CA SER A 63 31.75 13.00 -31.22
C SER A 63 32.10 14.01 -30.14
N GLY A 64 31.70 13.75 -28.90
CA GLY A 64 31.95 14.65 -27.77
C GLY A 64 32.43 13.90 -26.54
N SER A 65 33.71 13.53 -26.54
CA SER A 65 34.46 13.22 -25.31
C SER A 65 34.74 14.52 -24.55
N SER A 66 34.42 14.56 -23.27
CA SER A 66 35.10 15.46 -22.33
C SER A 66 35.16 14.85 -20.93
N SER A 67 36.33 14.26 -20.67
CA SER A 67 36.95 14.11 -19.36
C SER A 67 36.93 15.43 -18.57
N GLY A 68 36.44 15.38 -17.32
CA GLY A 68 36.51 16.49 -16.36
C GLY A 68 37.03 15.98 -15.02
N SER A 69 38.29 16.28 -14.75
CA SER A 69 39.00 15.99 -13.51
C SER A 69 38.74 17.05 -12.44
N GLY A 70 38.64 16.60 -11.18
CA GLY A 70 39.14 17.31 -10.00
C GLY A 70 38.20 18.32 -9.34
N THR A 71 37.95 18.14 -8.04
CA THR A 71 38.53 19.01 -7.01
C THR A 71 38.31 18.42 -5.63
N ASP A 72 39.40 18.33 -4.90
CA ASP A 72 39.49 18.12 -3.46
C ASP A 72 38.73 19.23 -2.70
N SER A 73 38.09 18.87 -1.60
CA SER A 73 37.74 19.82 -0.54
C SER A 73 37.72 19.09 0.80
N SER A 74 38.90 19.04 1.39
CA SER A 74 39.14 18.86 2.81
C SER A 74 38.51 20.03 3.56
N GLY A 75 37.49 19.77 4.35
CA GLY A 75 36.87 20.74 5.24
C GLY A 75 36.90 20.21 6.67
N ASP A 76 37.99 20.51 7.36
CA ASP A 76 38.07 20.46 8.82
C ASP A 76 36.98 21.34 9.43
N ALA A 77 36.21 20.76 10.35
CA ALA A 77 35.50 21.51 11.38
C ALA A 77 35.52 20.70 12.68
N ASP A 78 36.56 20.96 13.46
CA ASP A 78 36.54 20.90 14.91
C ASP A 78 35.24 21.50 15.46
N THR A 79 34.50 20.77 16.31
CA THR A 79 34.01 21.35 17.57
C THR A 79 33.46 20.32 18.57
N ALA A 80 34.08 20.37 19.74
CA ALA A 80 33.50 20.24 21.08
C ALA A 80 33.00 18.88 21.59
N ALA A 81 33.89 18.28 22.39
CA ALA A 81 33.57 17.43 23.51
C ALA A 81 32.48 18.02 24.43
N ALA A 82 31.54 17.18 24.84
CA ALA A 82 30.83 17.31 26.10
C ALA A 82 30.77 15.94 26.79
N SER A 83 31.70 15.76 27.71
CA SER A 83 31.74 14.73 28.73
C SER A 83 30.64 14.94 29.79
N GLY A 84 29.97 13.87 30.19
CA GLY A 84 29.17 13.79 31.42
C GLY A 84 27.90 12.96 31.22
N SER A 85 27.50 12.03 32.06
CA SER A 85 28.03 11.59 33.34
C SER A 85 27.38 10.23 33.63
N SER A 86 28.17 9.30 34.16
CA SER A 86 27.73 8.04 34.74
C SER A 86 26.74 8.29 35.90
N GLY A 87 25.58 7.64 35.85
CA GLY A 87 24.55 7.68 36.89
C GLY A 87 23.95 6.31 37.14
N SER A 88 24.78 5.35 37.57
CA SER A 88 24.33 4.10 38.16
C SER A 88 23.63 4.39 39.49
N SER A 89 22.36 4.03 39.63
CA SER A 89 21.75 3.80 40.94
C SER A 89 20.80 2.60 40.87
N SER A 90 21.39 1.46 41.20
CA SER A 90 20.72 0.28 41.70
C SER A 90 19.95 0.64 42.98
N SER A 91 18.64 0.46 42.97
CA SER A 91 17.82 0.37 44.18
C SER A 91 17.04 -0.93 44.15
N SER A 92 17.56 -1.88 44.91
CA SER A 92 16.89 -3.08 45.38
C SER A 92 15.77 -2.68 46.34
N ASN A 93 14.52 -2.94 45.97
CA ASN A 93 13.41 -2.90 46.92
C ASN A 93 12.89 -4.31 47.15
N ALA A 94 13.09 -4.76 48.39
CA ALA A 94 12.65 -6.02 48.94
C ALA A 94 11.25 -5.87 49.55
N GLY A 95 10.48 -6.96 49.49
CA GLY A 95 9.53 -7.33 50.55
C GLY A 95 8.19 -6.60 50.55
N GLY A 96 7.17 -7.27 50.02
CA GLY A 96 5.77 -6.89 50.18
C GLY A 96 4.87 -8.07 49.87
N GLU A 97 4.83 -9.05 50.77
CA GLU A 97 3.84 -10.12 50.77
C GLU A 97 2.47 -9.49 51.09
N SER A 98 1.50 -9.66 50.20
CA SER A 98 0.10 -9.29 50.45
C SER A 98 -0.78 -10.35 49.82
N ASP A 99 -1.16 -11.32 50.66
CA ASP A 99 -2.26 -12.23 50.41
C ASP A 99 -3.54 -11.43 50.17
N SER A 100 -4.03 -11.42 48.94
CA SER A 100 -5.35 -10.92 48.59
C SER A 100 -6.12 -12.01 47.85
N SER A 101 -6.87 -12.78 48.62
CA SER A 101 -7.88 -13.72 48.14
C SER A 101 -9.09 -12.91 47.68
N GLY A 102 -9.05 -12.44 46.44
CA GLY A 102 -10.20 -11.84 45.75
C GLY A 102 -10.75 -12.81 44.74
N ASP A 103 -11.98 -13.26 44.96
CA ASP A 103 -12.84 -13.97 44.03
C ASP A 103 -12.86 -13.23 42.67
N SER A 104 -12.08 -13.72 41.70
CA SER A 104 -12.17 -13.27 40.32
C SER A 104 -13.39 -13.91 39.71
N GLU A 105 -14.54 -13.24 39.84
CA GLU A 105 -15.66 -13.44 38.93
C GLU A 105 -15.10 -13.35 37.50
N SER A 106 -15.19 -14.47 36.78
CA SER A 106 -14.84 -14.56 35.37
C SER A 106 -15.84 -13.70 34.59
N GLY A 107 -15.60 -12.38 34.58
CA GLY A 107 -16.19 -11.49 33.61
C GLY A 107 -15.75 -11.94 32.22
N PRO A 108 -16.63 -11.83 31.20
CA PRO A 108 -16.25 -12.16 29.84
C PRO A 108 -15.01 -11.35 29.50
N SER A 109 -13.91 -12.03 29.21
CA SER A 109 -12.78 -11.41 28.52
C SER A 109 -13.34 -10.85 27.23
N ASN A 110 -13.55 -9.53 27.19
CA ASN A 110 -13.66 -8.81 25.95
C ASN A 110 -12.25 -8.84 25.35
N ASP A 111 -11.88 -10.00 24.82
CA ASP A 111 -10.79 -10.14 23.87
C ASP A 111 -11.23 -9.32 22.66
N GLY A 112 -10.95 -8.02 22.74
CA GLY A 112 -11.46 -7.00 21.82
C GLY A 112 -10.78 -7.02 20.47
N SER A 113 -10.15 -8.15 20.12
CA SER A 113 -9.64 -8.45 18.80
C SER A 113 -10.83 -8.77 17.88
N LEU A 114 -10.98 -7.98 16.81
CA LEU A 114 -11.88 -8.36 15.72
C LEU A 114 -11.27 -9.60 15.06
N ASP A 115 -11.89 -10.75 15.27
CA ASP A 115 -11.42 -12.04 14.77
C ASP A 115 -11.54 -12.08 13.23
N ALA A 116 -10.53 -11.55 12.54
CA ALA A 116 -10.45 -11.49 11.09
C ALA A 116 -9.86 -12.81 10.54
N GLU A 117 -10.49 -13.94 10.85
CA GLU A 117 -10.06 -15.26 10.35
C GLU A 117 -10.10 -15.35 8.82
N GLU A 118 -10.88 -14.47 8.16
CA GLU A 118 -11.02 -14.43 6.70
C GLU A 118 -11.20 -13.00 6.18
N GLU A 119 -10.42 -12.62 5.15
CA GLU A 119 -10.60 -11.35 4.45
C GLU A 119 -12.00 -11.25 3.84
N TRP A 120 -12.77 -10.24 4.24
CA TRP A 120 -14.14 -10.03 3.78
C TRP A 120 -14.19 -9.77 2.25
N PHE A 121 -13.26 -8.94 1.75
CA PHE A 121 -13.14 -8.61 0.33
C PHE A 121 -12.20 -9.58 -0.37
N ASN A 122 -12.74 -10.50 -1.17
CA ASN A 122 -11.94 -11.51 -1.81
C ASN A 122 -12.50 -11.86 -3.19
N LEU A 123 -11.86 -11.34 -4.24
CA LEU A 123 -12.24 -11.61 -5.64
C LEU A 123 -11.99 -13.07 -6.08
N SER A 124 -11.42 -13.89 -5.20
CA SER A 124 -11.18 -15.33 -5.40
C SER A 124 -12.28 -16.21 -4.82
N LYS A 125 -13.31 -15.62 -4.20
CA LYS A 125 -14.46 -16.34 -3.66
C LYS A 125 -15.76 -15.77 -4.25
N PRO A 126 -16.78 -16.60 -4.49
CA PRO A 126 -18.09 -16.12 -4.89
C PRO A 126 -18.64 -15.09 -3.89
N GLY A 127 -19.29 -14.06 -4.41
CA GLY A 127 -19.86 -12.99 -3.58
C GLY A 127 -20.08 -11.69 -4.35
N ARG A 128 -20.82 -10.80 -3.71
CA ARG A 128 -21.21 -9.50 -4.26
C ARG A 128 -20.86 -8.38 -3.28
N TYR A 129 -20.16 -7.38 -3.80
CA TYR A 129 -19.67 -6.23 -3.06
C TYR A 129 -20.18 -4.96 -3.73
N VAL A 130 -20.91 -4.11 -3.02
CA VAL A 130 -21.37 -2.83 -3.56
C VAL A 130 -20.90 -1.68 -2.69
N PHE A 131 -20.27 -0.72 -3.35
CA PHE A 131 -19.74 0.48 -2.75
C PHE A 131 -20.52 1.70 -3.25
N GLU A 132 -20.79 2.63 -2.34
CA GLU A 132 -21.12 4.01 -2.68
C GLU A 132 -19.83 4.83 -2.78
N ILE A 133 -19.81 5.71 -3.76
CA ILE A 133 -18.70 6.63 -3.98
C ILE A 133 -19.23 8.05 -3.83
N GLU A 134 -18.55 8.87 -3.05
CA GLU A 134 -18.76 10.31 -3.02
C GLU A 134 -17.47 11.00 -3.45
N SER A 135 -17.58 11.95 -4.37
CA SER A 135 -16.47 12.77 -4.84
C SER A 135 -16.89 14.23 -4.83
N ALA A 136 -16.03 15.10 -4.32
CA ALA A 136 -16.24 16.54 -4.36
C ALA A 136 -16.37 17.07 -5.80
N GLU A 137 -15.69 16.45 -6.76
CA GLU A 137 -15.68 16.86 -8.16
C GLU A 137 -16.85 16.25 -8.96
N GLU A 138 -17.13 14.96 -8.75
CA GLU A 138 -18.00 14.17 -9.63
C GLU A 138 -19.38 13.86 -9.02
N GLY A 139 -19.58 14.18 -7.74
CA GLY A 139 -20.81 13.91 -7.01
C GLY A 139 -20.86 12.49 -6.45
N THR A 140 -22.06 11.91 -6.39
CA THR A 140 -22.26 10.56 -5.86
C THR A 140 -22.40 9.52 -6.96
N GLY A 141 -21.94 8.32 -6.66
CA GLY A 141 -21.88 7.20 -7.58
C GLY A 141 -21.91 5.86 -6.86
N ARG A 142 -21.83 4.78 -7.64
CA ARG A 142 -21.79 3.41 -7.15
C ARG A 142 -20.81 2.57 -7.95
N MET A 143 -20.25 1.60 -7.28
CA MET A 143 -19.34 0.62 -7.82
C MET A 143 -19.73 -0.75 -7.28
N ALA A 144 -19.70 -1.79 -8.11
CA ALA A 144 -19.96 -3.15 -7.65
C ALA A 144 -19.01 -4.15 -8.27
N PHE A 145 -18.66 -5.17 -7.48
CA PHE A 145 -17.94 -6.37 -7.89
C PHE A 145 -18.83 -7.57 -7.62
N GLU A 146 -19.00 -8.43 -8.62
CA GLU A 146 -19.76 -9.66 -8.50
C GLU A 146 -18.89 -10.82 -8.99
N VAL A 147 -18.55 -11.71 -8.08
CA VAL A 147 -17.78 -12.92 -8.34
C VAL A 147 -18.77 -14.09 -8.40
N THR A 148 -18.98 -14.66 -9.58
CA THR A 148 -20.07 -15.63 -9.81
C THR A 148 -19.60 -17.07 -9.93
N ASP A 149 -18.35 -17.29 -10.32
CA ASP A 149 -17.81 -18.61 -10.61
C ASP A 149 -16.36 -18.67 -10.17
N VAL A 150 -16.02 -19.67 -9.35
CA VAL A 150 -14.66 -20.00 -8.94
C VAL A 150 -14.43 -21.51 -9.13
N GLU A 151 -14.53 -21.98 -10.37
CA GLU A 151 -14.26 -23.37 -10.72
C GLU A 151 -12.89 -23.54 -11.39
N ASN A 152 -12.21 -24.66 -11.08
CA ASN A 152 -10.94 -25.04 -11.71
C ASN A 152 -9.83 -23.98 -11.59
N GLY A 153 -9.83 -23.20 -10.50
CA GLY A 153 -8.85 -22.13 -10.26
C GLY A 153 -9.03 -20.91 -11.17
N ARG A 154 -10.20 -20.74 -11.78
CA ARG A 154 -10.56 -19.56 -12.57
C ARG A 154 -11.68 -18.80 -11.88
N ALA A 155 -11.63 -17.47 -11.89
CA ALA A 155 -12.69 -16.62 -11.40
C ALA A 155 -13.33 -15.82 -12.54
N THR A 156 -14.65 -15.64 -12.50
CA THR A 156 -15.38 -14.67 -13.33
C THR A 156 -15.85 -13.51 -12.45
N VAL A 157 -15.36 -12.31 -12.73
CA VAL A 157 -15.69 -11.09 -12.00
C VAL A 157 -16.36 -10.10 -12.95
N THR A 158 -17.60 -9.75 -12.62
CA THR A 158 -18.31 -8.64 -13.26
C THR A 158 -18.16 -7.40 -12.40
N THR A 159 -17.74 -6.32 -13.03
CA THR A 159 -17.58 -5.01 -12.41
C THR A 159 -18.55 -4.03 -13.05
N SER A 160 -19.21 -3.23 -12.23
CA SER A 160 -20.02 -2.10 -12.69
C SER A 160 -19.62 -0.85 -11.94
N TYR A 161 -19.60 0.28 -12.64
CA TYR A 161 -19.17 1.56 -12.13
C TYR A 161 -20.07 2.66 -12.70
N LYS A 162 -20.47 3.59 -11.85
CA LYS A 162 -21.16 4.80 -12.25
C LYS A 162 -20.81 5.93 -11.29
N LEU A 163 -20.28 7.04 -11.80
CA LEU A 163 -20.00 8.23 -11.01
C LEU A 163 -20.17 9.47 -11.90
N GLY A 164 -20.93 10.46 -11.43
CA GLY A 164 -21.25 11.62 -12.23
C GLY A 164 -21.90 11.26 -13.57
N GLY A 165 -21.24 11.64 -14.67
CA GLY A 165 -21.68 11.34 -16.04
C GLY A 165 -21.10 10.05 -16.63
N ASP A 166 -20.15 9.42 -15.95
CA ASP A 166 -19.42 8.26 -16.45
C ASP A 166 -20.02 6.96 -15.93
N SER A 167 -20.02 5.95 -16.80
CA SER A 167 -20.43 4.59 -16.44
C SER A 167 -19.64 3.57 -17.24
N ALA A 168 -19.27 2.48 -16.59
CA ALA A 168 -18.59 1.36 -17.23
C ALA A 168 -19.09 0.03 -16.64
N GLU A 169 -19.12 -1.00 -17.48
CA GLU A 169 -19.36 -2.38 -17.07
C GLU A 169 -18.32 -3.25 -17.76
N SER A 170 -17.73 -4.18 -17.03
CA SER A 170 -16.71 -5.09 -17.57
C SER A 170 -16.82 -6.44 -16.88
N THR A 171 -16.73 -7.51 -17.67
CA THR A 171 -16.64 -8.87 -17.16
C THR A 171 -15.29 -9.44 -17.56
N VAL A 172 -14.57 -9.93 -16.56
CA VAL A 172 -13.26 -10.56 -16.72
C VAL A 172 -13.36 -12.01 -16.24
N THR A 173 -12.83 -12.93 -17.05
CA THR A 173 -12.66 -14.34 -16.66
C THR A 173 -11.21 -14.76 -16.83
N GLY A 174 -10.57 -15.18 -15.74
CA GLY A 174 -9.15 -15.55 -15.74
C GLY A 174 -8.78 -16.46 -14.57
N PRO A 175 -7.53 -16.96 -14.52
CA PRO A 175 -7.00 -17.60 -13.32
C PRO A 175 -7.19 -16.70 -12.09
N VAL A 176 -7.48 -17.32 -10.94
CA VAL A 176 -7.49 -16.63 -9.65
C VAL A 176 -6.12 -15.96 -9.44
N GLY A 177 -6.11 -14.67 -9.11
CA GLY A 177 -4.89 -13.85 -9.00
C GLY A 177 -4.51 -13.09 -10.29
N GLU A 178 -4.96 -13.52 -11.47
CA GLU A 178 -4.76 -12.76 -12.72
C GLU A 178 -5.92 -11.80 -13.03
N VAL A 179 -7.10 -12.03 -12.45
CA VAL A 179 -8.28 -11.19 -12.70
C VAL A 179 -8.01 -9.73 -12.36
N GLU A 180 -7.34 -9.45 -11.24
CA GLU A 180 -7.01 -8.09 -10.82
C GLU A 180 -6.12 -7.36 -11.83
N SER A 181 -5.17 -8.08 -12.45
CA SER A 181 -4.28 -7.51 -13.47
C SER A 181 -5.04 -7.01 -14.71
N GLN A 182 -6.21 -7.58 -15.00
CA GLN A 182 -7.05 -7.13 -16.11
C GLN A 182 -7.89 -5.91 -15.73
N LEU A 183 -8.20 -5.74 -14.43
CA LEU A 183 -8.91 -4.59 -13.92
C LEU A 183 -8.04 -3.33 -13.88
N VAL A 184 -6.71 -3.43 -13.96
CA VAL A 184 -5.77 -2.28 -13.93
C VAL A 184 -6.07 -1.18 -14.96
N THR A 185 -6.71 -1.54 -16.06
CA THR A 185 -7.08 -0.60 -17.14
C THR A 185 -8.49 -0.01 -16.99
N SER A 186 -9.28 -0.51 -16.03
CA SER A 186 -10.64 -0.07 -15.75
C SER A 186 -10.62 1.19 -14.87
N PRO A 187 -11.57 2.14 -15.07
CA PRO A 187 -11.74 3.30 -14.18
C PRO A 187 -11.93 2.92 -12.71
N ILE A 188 -12.43 1.71 -12.45
CA ILE A 188 -12.68 1.16 -11.11
C ILE A 188 -11.39 0.92 -10.31
N TYR A 189 -10.24 0.77 -10.99
CA TYR A 189 -9.01 0.29 -10.37
C TYR A 189 -8.47 1.22 -9.30
N GLY A 190 -8.59 2.55 -9.49
CA GLY A 190 -8.16 3.51 -8.47
C GLY A 190 -8.88 3.33 -7.14
N TYR A 191 -10.18 3.02 -7.20
CA TYR A 191 -11.01 2.75 -6.01
C TYR A 191 -10.70 1.40 -5.38
N LEU A 192 -10.45 0.38 -6.21
CA LEU A 192 -10.02 -0.94 -5.73
C LEU A 192 -8.71 -0.85 -4.95
N VAL A 193 -7.74 -0.10 -5.48
CA VAL A 193 -6.46 0.15 -4.80
C VAL A 193 -6.68 0.90 -3.49
N ALA A 194 -7.57 1.90 -3.44
CA ALA A 194 -7.89 2.59 -2.19
C ALA A 194 -8.47 1.64 -1.13
N ILE A 195 -9.38 0.75 -1.51
CA ILE A 195 -9.95 -0.28 -0.64
C ILE A 195 -8.86 -1.23 -0.13
N GLN A 196 -8.04 -1.80 -1.01
CA GLN A 196 -7.00 -2.77 -0.65
C GLN A 196 -5.88 -2.14 0.20
N LEU A 197 -5.46 -0.91 -0.12
CA LEU A 197 -4.39 -0.22 0.60
C LEU A 197 -4.88 0.55 1.83
N GLY A 198 -6.20 0.63 2.07
CA GLY A 198 -6.76 1.33 3.22
C GLY A 198 -6.17 0.86 4.55
N GLY A 199 -5.87 -0.44 4.68
CA GLY A 199 -5.26 -1.00 5.90
C GLY A 199 -3.76 -0.70 6.11
N ILE A 200 -3.05 -0.10 5.14
CA ILE A 200 -1.59 0.15 5.29
C ILE A 200 -1.29 1.13 6.41
N GLY A 201 -2.09 2.20 6.53
CA GLY A 201 -1.93 3.18 7.60
C GLY A 201 -2.01 2.54 8.98
N ALA A 202 -2.91 1.57 9.15
CA ALA A 202 -3.06 0.81 10.39
C ALA A 202 -1.81 -0.03 10.73
N GLY A 203 -1.10 -0.55 9.72
CA GLY A 203 0.15 -1.29 9.92
C GLY A 203 1.28 -0.44 10.53
N ALA A 204 1.22 0.88 10.43
CA ALA A 204 2.18 1.77 11.09
C ALA A 204 1.91 1.93 12.60
N VAL A 205 0.70 1.63 13.07
CA VAL A 205 0.21 1.99 14.40
C VAL A 205 0.49 0.94 15.48
N GLY A 206 0.45 -0.36 15.17
CA GLY A 206 0.47 -1.36 16.24
C GLY A 206 1.00 -2.76 15.91
N GLY A 207 1.30 -3.07 14.64
CA GLY A 207 1.55 -4.45 14.23
C GLY A 207 0.28 -5.12 13.73
N GLU A 208 0.10 -6.43 13.98
CA GLU A 208 -1.03 -7.21 13.45
C GLU A 208 -2.36 -6.90 14.18
N ASP A 209 -2.30 -6.61 15.48
CA ASP A 209 -3.45 -6.32 16.33
C ASP A 209 -3.66 -4.80 16.49
N LEU A 210 -4.87 -4.31 16.23
CA LEU A 210 -5.25 -2.91 16.41
C LEU A 210 -6.12 -2.75 17.67
N ALA A 211 -5.88 -1.70 18.43
CA ALA A 211 -6.73 -1.30 19.54
C ALA A 211 -7.06 0.19 19.48
N VAL A 212 -8.27 0.55 19.92
CA VAL A 212 -8.68 1.96 20.04
C VAL A 212 -7.74 2.69 21.01
N GLY A 213 -7.22 3.83 20.56
CA GLY A 213 -6.22 4.62 21.27
C GLY A 213 -4.77 4.31 20.89
N ASP A 214 -4.53 3.28 20.06
CA ASP A 214 -3.22 3.09 19.47
C ASP A 214 -2.88 4.26 18.55
N ARG A 215 -1.62 4.69 18.62
CA ARG A 215 -1.15 5.88 17.89
C ARG A 215 0.28 5.73 17.43
N PHE A 216 0.54 6.25 16.25
CA PHE A 216 1.87 6.41 15.66
C PHE A 216 2.09 7.86 15.26
N SER A 217 3.30 8.37 15.48
CA SER A 217 3.69 9.68 14.99
C SER A 217 5.10 9.66 14.43
N GLN A 218 5.28 10.33 13.30
CA GLN A 218 6.57 10.52 12.65
C GLN A 218 6.72 11.97 12.16
N GLN A 219 7.91 12.53 12.31
CA GLN A 219 8.27 13.77 11.61
C GLN A 219 8.82 13.46 10.22
N SER A 220 8.31 14.17 9.21
CA SER A 220 8.77 14.15 7.83
C SER A 220 9.23 15.54 7.39
N ALA A 221 9.79 15.65 6.18
CA ALA A 221 10.10 16.95 5.58
C ALA A 221 8.84 17.80 5.31
N GLU A 222 7.67 17.17 5.20
CA GLU A 222 6.38 17.80 4.91
C GLU A 222 5.60 18.17 6.18
N GLY A 223 6.12 17.77 7.35
CA GLY A 223 5.52 18.07 8.65
C GLY A 223 5.36 16.86 9.56
N SER A 224 4.53 16.99 10.59
CA SER A 224 4.22 15.89 11.50
C SER A 224 3.08 15.05 10.94
N MET A 225 3.35 13.77 10.69
CA MET A 225 2.33 12.76 10.43
C MET A 225 1.94 12.08 11.74
N GLU A 226 0.64 11.92 11.95
CA GLU A 226 0.04 11.22 13.08
C GLU A 226 -1.00 10.24 12.54
N ILE A 227 -1.00 9.02 13.05
CA ILE A 227 -1.97 7.98 12.70
C ILE A 227 -2.53 7.46 14.02
N GLU A 228 -3.85 7.41 14.17
CA GLU A 228 -4.53 7.02 15.40
C GLU A 228 -5.71 6.10 15.11
N VAL A 229 -5.87 5.05 15.91
CA VAL A 229 -7.10 4.24 15.92
C VAL A 229 -8.12 4.92 16.83
N THR A 230 -9.12 5.58 16.25
CA THR A 230 -10.04 6.45 16.99
C THR A 230 -11.31 5.75 17.48
N GLY A 231 -11.66 4.60 16.89
CA GLY A 231 -12.88 3.88 17.26
C GLY A 231 -13.08 2.58 16.50
N THR A 232 -14.31 2.08 16.56
CA THR A 232 -14.79 0.93 15.77
C THR A 232 -16.10 1.29 15.10
N GLU A 233 -16.30 0.77 13.89
CA GLU A 233 -17.53 0.94 13.10
C GLU A 233 -17.86 -0.35 12.34
N SER A 234 -19.04 -0.38 11.70
CA SER A 234 -19.52 -1.54 10.94
C SER A 234 -20.13 -1.08 9.63
N TYR A 235 -19.67 -1.66 8.52
CA TYR A 235 -20.09 -1.33 7.16
C TYR A 235 -20.61 -2.56 6.46
N ALA A 236 -21.90 -2.58 6.11
CA ALA A 236 -22.59 -3.75 5.58
C ALA A 236 -22.37 -5.05 6.41
N GLY A 237 -22.25 -4.91 7.73
CA GLY A 237 -22.00 -6.03 8.65
C GLY A 237 -20.53 -6.44 8.80
N VAL A 238 -19.59 -5.70 8.19
CA VAL A 238 -18.15 -5.86 8.41
C VAL A 238 -17.72 -4.91 9.53
N ASP A 239 -17.48 -5.46 10.71
CA ASP A 239 -16.92 -4.71 11.85
C ASP A 239 -15.43 -4.42 11.62
N CYS A 240 -15.01 -3.20 11.90
CA CYS A 240 -13.65 -2.71 11.66
C CYS A 240 -13.23 -1.60 12.64
N TYR A 241 -11.92 -1.33 12.72
CA TYR A 241 -11.35 -0.20 13.46
C TYR A 241 -11.24 1.02 12.57
N VAL A 242 -11.65 2.18 13.09
CA VAL A 242 -11.48 3.48 12.42
C VAL A 242 -10.08 3.98 12.69
N VAL A 243 -9.33 4.24 11.63
CA VAL A 243 -7.96 4.76 11.67
C VAL A 243 -7.92 6.10 10.95
N GLU A 244 -7.54 7.15 11.67
CA GLU A 244 -7.37 8.49 11.13
C GLU A 244 -5.89 8.76 10.88
N THR A 245 -5.57 9.38 9.74
CA THR A 245 -4.25 9.92 9.43
C THR A 245 -4.34 11.44 9.34
N ARG A 246 -3.50 12.11 10.12
CA ARG A 246 -3.40 13.56 10.20
C ARG A 246 -2.01 14.02 9.79
N ILE A 247 -1.94 15.07 8.97
CA ILE A 247 -0.69 15.75 8.62
C ILE A 247 -0.78 17.19 9.12
N ASN A 248 0.17 17.58 9.97
CA ASN A 248 0.19 18.89 10.64
C ASN A 248 -1.12 19.19 11.41
N GLY A 249 -1.77 18.15 11.93
CA GLY A 249 -3.04 18.23 12.67
C GLY A 249 -4.30 18.23 11.80
N THR A 250 -4.18 18.38 10.48
CA THR A 250 -5.31 18.29 9.54
C THR A 250 -5.57 16.82 9.20
N LEU A 251 -6.83 16.38 9.28
CA LEU A 251 -7.25 15.06 8.81
C LEU A 251 -7.09 14.97 7.30
N THR A 252 -6.33 14.00 6.83
CA THR A 252 -6.07 13.77 5.39
C THR A 252 -6.64 12.45 4.91
N GLN A 253 -6.79 11.47 5.80
CA GLN A 253 -7.35 10.17 5.47
C GLN A 253 -8.05 9.56 6.68
N GLU A 254 -9.16 8.87 6.44
CA GLU A 254 -9.88 8.06 7.41
C GLU A 254 -10.20 6.73 6.75
N VAL A 255 -9.90 5.62 7.43
CA VAL A 255 -10.15 4.28 6.91
C VAL A 255 -10.79 3.44 8.00
N CYS A 256 -11.69 2.53 7.63
CA CYS A 256 -12.13 1.49 8.54
C CYS A 256 -11.54 0.16 8.07
N THR A 257 -10.74 -0.52 8.89
CA THR A 257 -10.05 -1.76 8.51
C THR A 257 -10.10 -2.78 9.66
N GLN A 258 -10.15 -4.08 9.36
CA GLN A 258 -10.25 -5.11 10.41
C GLN A 258 -8.91 -5.36 11.11
N GLN A 259 -7.84 -5.27 10.33
CA GLN A 259 -6.46 -5.47 10.77
C GLN A 259 -5.50 -4.69 9.87
N ALA A 260 -4.24 -4.60 10.28
CA ALA A 260 -3.20 -4.05 9.42
C ALA A 260 -3.17 -4.75 8.04
N PHE A 261 -3.02 -3.96 6.99
CA PHE A 261 -2.93 -4.42 5.60
C PHE A 261 -4.16 -5.14 5.04
N SER A 262 -5.31 -5.12 5.73
CA SER A 262 -6.55 -5.67 5.19
C SER A 262 -7.33 -4.65 4.35
N SER A 263 -8.14 -5.18 3.43
CA SER A 263 -9.09 -4.38 2.67
C SER A 263 -10.02 -3.59 3.59
N ALA A 264 -10.25 -2.32 3.27
CA ALA A 264 -11.03 -1.39 4.07
C ALA A 264 -12.46 -1.25 3.51
N PRO A 265 -13.52 -1.63 4.24
CA PRO A 265 -14.89 -1.39 3.77
C PRO A 265 -15.24 0.09 3.69
N TYR A 266 -14.44 0.96 4.30
CA TYR A 266 -14.59 2.40 4.23
C TYR A 266 -13.23 3.09 4.06
N VAL A 267 -13.19 4.05 3.13
CA VAL A 267 -12.05 4.95 2.92
C VAL A 267 -12.57 6.34 2.61
N ALA A 268 -12.12 7.34 3.34
CA ALA A 268 -12.31 8.75 3.05
C ALA A 268 -10.95 9.47 2.94
N ILE A 269 -10.84 10.33 1.94
CA ILE A 269 -9.68 11.17 1.65
C ILE A 269 -10.12 12.62 1.74
N TYR A 270 -9.33 13.42 2.44
CA TYR A 270 -9.59 14.82 2.70
C TYR A 270 -8.49 15.68 2.10
N ASP A 271 -8.85 16.89 1.67
CA ASP A 271 -7.90 17.87 1.16
C ASP A 271 -7.09 18.54 2.29
N GLU A 272 -6.18 19.45 1.92
CA GLU A 272 -5.33 20.19 2.88
C GLU A 272 -6.11 21.08 3.85
N ASN A 273 -7.40 21.33 3.59
CA ASN A 273 -8.30 22.09 4.45
C ASN A 273 -9.15 21.18 5.34
N GLY A 274 -9.00 19.86 5.24
CA GLY A 274 -9.84 18.87 5.91
C GLY A 274 -11.24 18.75 5.31
N SER A 275 -11.44 19.20 4.08
CA SER A 275 -12.69 19.01 3.34
C SER A 275 -12.68 17.65 2.64
N LEU A 276 -13.80 16.94 2.64
CA LEU A 276 -13.93 15.66 1.96
C LEU A 276 -13.67 15.83 0.45
N ASP A 277 -12.66 15.12 -0.07
CA ASP A 277 -12.37 15.06 -1.51
C ASP A 277 -13.02 13.82 -2.12
N GLN A 278 -12.89 12.68 -1.43
CA GLN A 278 -13.39 11.39 -1.91
C GLN A 278 -13.77 10.47 -0.74
N ARG A 279 -14.89 9.74 -0.87
CA ARG A 279 -15.31 8.66 0.04
C ARG A 279 -15.70 7.43 -0.76
N VAL A 280 -15.32 6.26 -0.26
CA VAL A 280 -15.73 4.95 -0.75
C VAL A 280 -16.25 4.16 0.44
N GLU A 281 -17.48 3.67 0.34
CA GLU A 281 -18.17 3.06 1.47
C GLU A 281 -18.88 1.79 1.02
N LEU A 282 -18.61 0.66 1.68
CA LEU A 282 -19.30 -0.60 1.46
C LEU A 282 -20.73 -0.51 2.02
N VAL A 283 -21.70 -0.59 1.13
CA VAL A 283 -23.13 -0.51 1.48
C VAL A 283 -23.86 -1.85 1.37
N GLU A 284 -23.26 -2.81 0.66
CA GLU A 284 -23.83 -4.14 0.48
C GLU A 284 -22.71 -5.17 0.36
N TYR A 285 -22.86 -6.27 1.09
CA TYR A 285 -21.94 -7.39 1.08
C TYR A 285 -22.73 -8.69 1.25
N GLU A 286 -22.64 -9.56 0.25
CA GLU A 286 -23.22 -10.89 0.26
C GLU A 286 -22.14 -11.90 -0.14
N ARG A 287 -22.03 -13.00 0.60
CA ARG A 287 -21.11 -14.11 0.31
C ARG A 287 -21.95 -15.37 0.10
N ASP A 288 -21.67 -16.09 -0.99
CA ASP A 288 -22.34 -17.34 -1.35
C ASP A 288 -21.67 -18.58 -0.74
#